data_AF-A0AAW1MIR3-F1
#
_entry.id   AF-A0AAW1MIR3-F1
#
_cell.length_a   1.000
_cell.length_b   1.000
_cell.length_c   1.000
_cell.angle_alpha   90.00
_cell.angle_beta   90.00
_cell.angle_gamma   90.00
#
_symmetry.space_group_name_H-M   'P 1'
#
loop_
_entity.id
_entity.type
_entity.pdbx_description
1 polymer ?
#
loop_
_entity_poly.entity_id
_entity_poly.type
_entity_poly.pdbx_seq_one_letter_code
_entity_poly.pdbx_strand_id
1 'polypeptide(L)'
;MKQESPPRIEQRSQLRRRYDTGKFKDITTLKHFQKEMAKQLEARPHTEQVETEWTQIEVVMNKVAGKVLGYSERKINNRWFDEHCKKALGHIRNTRLKTMEDGNEENTRKYQ
;
A
#
# COMPACT_ATOMS: atom_id res chain seq x y z
N MET A 1 23.02 -0.90 -22.19
CA MET A 1 21.72 -1.21 -21.56
C MET A 1 21.72 -0.63 -20.16
N LYS A 2 20.94 0.42 -19.89
CA LYS A 2 20.83 0.99 -18.54
C LYS A 2 19.83 0.13 -17.77
N GLN A 3 20.29 -0.58 -16.74
CA GLN A 3 19.38 -1.24 -15.80
C GLN A 3 18.78 -0.16 -14.91
N GLU A 4 17.49 0.13 -15.09
CA GLU A 4 16.73 0.96 -14.17
C GLU A 4 16.47 0.14 -12.90
N SER A 5 17.23 0.44 -11.85
CA SER A 5 16.92 -0.07 -10.51
C SER A 5 15.55 0.44 -10.08
N PRO A 6 14.62 -0.43 -9.63
CA PRO A 6 13.30 0.01 -9.21
C PRO A 6 13.42 1.00 -8.05
N PRO A 7 12.56 2.03 -7.98
CA PRO A 7 12.65 3.05 -6.94
C PRO A 7 12.50 2.40 -5.55
N ARG A 8 13.43 2.75 -4.64
CA ARG A 8 13.55 2.24 -3.24
C ARG A 8 12.24 2.24 -2.44
N ILE A 9 11.26 3.02 -2.87
CA ILE A 9 9.95 3.20 -2.24
C ILE A 9 9.02 1.99 -2.50
N GLU A 10 9.08 1.38 -3.69
CA GLU A 10 8.19 0.28 -4.06
C GLU A 10 8.48 -0.99 -3.25
N GLN A 11 9.76 -1.33 -3.08
CA GLN A 11 10.18 -2.53 -2.34
C GLN A 11 9.71 -2.51 -0.87
N ARG A 12 9.84 -1.36 -0.19
CA ARG A 12 9.35 -1.20 1.20
C ARG A 12 7.82 -1.22 1.29
N SER A 13 7.12 -0.80 0.24
CA SER A 13 5.65 -0.76 0.20
C SER A 13 5.03 -2.16 0.06
N GLN A 14 5.68 -3.07 -0.66
CA GLN A 14 5.24 -4.46 -0.80
C GLN A 14 5.31 -5.22 0.53
N LEU A 15 6.36 -4.97 1.33
CA LEU A 15 6.58 -5.60 2.64
C LEU A 15 5.54 -5.25 3.72
N ARG A 16 4.72 -4.19 3.53
CA ARG A 16 3.72 -3.75 4.51
C ARG A 16 2.27 -3.84 4.01
N ARG A 17 2.02 -4.64 2.98
CA ARG A 17 0.65 -4.87 2.50
C ARG A 17 -0.13 -5.66 3.55
N ARG A 18 -1.29 -5.14 3.93
CA ARG A 18 -2.20 -5.80 4.86
C ARG A 18 -3.28 -6.51 4.08
N TYR A 19 -3.69 -7.71 4.50
CA TYR A 19 -4.83 -8.39 3.90
C TYR A 19 -6.12 -7.59 4.12
N ASP A 20 -7.03 -7.68 3.15
CA ASP A 20 -8.35 -7.05 3.28
C ASP A 20 -9.26 -7.88 4.20
N THR A 21 -9.15 -7.65 5.50
CA THR A 21 -9.99 -8.30 6.51
C THR A 21 -11.46 -7.88 6.43
N GLY A 22 -11.78 -6.82 5.68
CA GLY A 22 -13.16 -6.39 5.43
C GLY A 22 -13.98 -7.44 4.70
N LYS A 23 -13.32 -8.26 3.86
CA LYS A 23 -13.99 -9.33 3.10
C LYS A 23 -14.55 -10.45 3.95
N PHE A 24 -14.06 -10.65 5.18
CA PHE A 24 -14.64 -11.63 6.10
C PHE A 24 -16.04 -11.28 6.60
N LYS A 25 -16.50 -10.04 6.38
CA LYS A 25 -17.90 -9.66 6.64
C LYS A 25 -18.88 -10.39 5.73
N ASP A 26 -18.41 -10.82 4.56
CA ASP A 26 -19.18 -11.66 3.66
C ASP A 26 -19.00 -13.15 4.03
N ILE A 27 -20.12 -13.79 4.35
CA ILE A 27 -20.17 -15.20 4.75
C ILE A 27 -19.70 -16.12 3.62
N THR A 28 -19.92 -15.74 2.35
CA THR A 28 -19.50 -16.58 1.22
C THR A 28 -17.98 -16.61 1.10
N THR A 29 -17.33 -15.45 1.25
CA THR A 29 -15.88 -15.34 1.30
C THR A 29 -15.29 -16.09 2.49
N LEU A 30 -15.93 -16.02 3.67
CA LEU A 30 -15.48 -16.77 4.85
C LEU A 30 -15.55 -18.29 4.65
N LYS A 31 -16.65 -18.80 4.09
CA LYS A 31 -16.78 -20.22 3.73
C LYS A 31 -15.76 -20.64 2.68
N HIS A 32 -15.51 -19.80 1.69
CA HIS A 32 -14.50 -20.07 0.66
C HIS A 32 -13.10 -20.15 1.26
N PHE A 33 -12.75 -19.21 2.15
CA PHE A 33 -11.48 -19.22 2.87
C PHE A 33 -11.29 -20.50 3.68
N GLN A 34 -12.29 -20.90 4.47
CA GLN A 34 -12.24 -22.12 5.26
C GLN A 34 -12.05 -23.37 4.39
N LYS A 35 -12.79 -23.46 3.27
CA LYS A 35 -12.69 -24.58 2.34
C LYS A 35 -11.31 -24.67 1.69
N GLU A 36 -10.75 -23.54 1.27
CA GLU A 36 -9.40 -23.50 0.67
C GLU A 36 -8.31 -23.80 1.70
N MET A 37 -8.46 -23.32 2.95
CA MET A 37 -7.56 -23.68 4.05
C MET A 37 -7.56 -25.18 4.31
N ALA A 38 -8.73 -25.78 4.52
CA ALA A 38 -8.85 -27.22 4.76
C ALA A 38 -8.19 -28.03 3.64
N LYS A 39 -8.49 -27.69 2.38
CA LYS A 39 -7.90 -28.35 1.21
C LYS A 39 -6.37 -28.27 1.16
N GLN A 40 -5.78 -27.11 1.45
CA GLN A 40 -4.33 -26.94 1.42
C GLN A 40 -3.66 -27.61 2.64
N LEU A 41 -4.32 -27.60 3.79
CA LEU A 41 -3.82 -28.22 5.01
C LEU A 41 -3.87 -29.75 4.96
N GLU A 42 -4.84 -30.36 4.29
CA GLU A 42 -4.92 -31.81 4.05
C GLU A 42 -3.91 -32.30 3.01
N ALA A 43 -3.64 -31.48 1.98
CA ALA A 43 -2.70 -31.85 0.92
C ALA A 43 -1.22 -31.72 1.33
N ARG A 44 -0.93 -31.22 2.54
CA ARG A 44 0.43 -30.98 3.00
C ARG A 44 1.04 -32.24 3.64
N PRO A 45 2.35 -32.49 3.50
CA PRO A 45 3.03 -33.53 4.25
C PRO A 45 3.06 -33.18 5.74
N HIS A 46 2.72 -34.13 6.61
CA HIS A 46 2.84 -33.94 8.05
C HIS A 46 4.26 -34.18 8.54
N THR A 47 4.71 -33.35 9.47
CA THR A 47 6.04 -33.42 10.07
C THR A 47 5.92 -33.54 11.59
N GLU A 48 6.71 -34.41 12.22
CA GLU A 48 6.66 -34.59 13.69
C GLU A 48 7.29 -33.41 14.46
N GLN A 49 8.13 -32.61 13.79
CA GLN A 49 8.77 -31.46 14.40
C GLN A 49 7.82 -30.25 14.40
N VAL A 50 7.38 -29.88 15.60
CA VAL A 50 6.40 -28.81 15.85
C VAL A 50 6.74 -27.49 15.15
N GLU A 51 8.00 -27.05 15.20
CA GLU A 51 8.43 -25.78 14.57
C GLU A 51 8.27 -25.81 13.04
N THR A 52 8.58 -26.95 12.42
CA THR A 52 8.43 -27.10 10.97
C THR A 52 6.96 -27.15 10.56
N GLU A 53 6.10 -27.76 11.37
CA GLU A 53 4.65 -27.73 11.16
C GLU A 53 4.08 -26.32 11.24
N TRP A 54 4.43 -25.56 12.27
CA TRP A 54 3.98 -24.17 12.38
C TRP A 54 4.40 -23.33 11.19
N THR A 55 5.64 -23.49 10.74
CA THR A 55 6.15 -22.79 9.55
C THR A 55 5.34 -23.15 8.30
N GLN A 56 5.02 -24.44 8.11
CA GLN A 56 4.21 -24.90 6.98
C GLN A 56 2.77 -24.37 7.05
N ILE A 57 2.14 -24.37 8.23
CA ILE A 57 0.81 -23.81 8.45
C ILE A 57 0.80 -22.32 8.12
N GLU A 58 1.81 -21.57 8.57
CA GLU A 58 1.92 -20.14 8.30
C GLU A 58 2.02 -19.87 6.78
N VAL A 59 2.82 -20.66 6.06
CA VAL A 59 2.93 -20.56 4.60
C VAL A 59 1.59 -20.82 3.92
N VAL A 60 0.86 -21.86 4.34
CA VAL A 60 -0.48 -22.16 3.81
C VAL A 60 -1.44 -21.02 4.09
N MET A 61 -1.45 -20.50 5.32
CA MET A 61 -2.31 -19.40 5.73
C MET A 61 -2.06 -18.14 4.89
N ASN A 62 -0.81 -17.76 4.69
CA ASN A 62 -0.44 -16.61 3.88
C ASN A 62 -0.85 -16.78 2.41
N LYS A 63 -0.67 -17.98 1.85
CA LYS A 63 -1.07 -18.30 0.47
C LYS A 63 -2.59 -18.20 0.28
N VAL A 64 -3.37 -18.78 1.18
CA VAL A 64 -4.84 -18.74 1.10
C VAL A 64 -5.36 -17.33 1.36
N ALA A 65 -4.79 -16.60 2.32
CA ALA A 65 -5.12 -15.20 2.57
C ALA A 65 -4.86 -14.32 1.35
N GLY A 66 -3.70 -14.47 0.70
CA GLY A 66 -3.39 -13.76 -0.54
C GLY A 66 -4.37 -14.07 -1.67
N LYS A 67 -4.78 -15.33 -1.82
CA LYS A 67 -5.71 -15.77 -2.87
C LYS A 67 -7.15 -15.29 -2.63
N VAL A 68 -7.65 -15.42 -1.41
CA VAL A 68 -9.07 -15.20 -1.10
C VAL A 68 -9.34 -13.76 -0.68
N LEU A 69 -8.51 -13.22 0.21
CA LEU A 69 -8.68 -11.86 0.73
C LEU A 69 -8.02 -10.83 -0.19
N GLY A 70 -6.86 -11.17 -0.76
CA GLY A 70 -6.02 -10.18 -1.42
C GLY A 70 -5.56 -9.10 -0.44
N TYR A 71 -5.06 -7.99 -0.98
CA TYR A 71 -4.47 -6.92 -0.16
C TYR A 71 -5.37 -5.70 -0.12
N SER A 72 -5.49 -5.09 1.05
CA SER A 72 -6.10 -3.79 1.22
C SER A 72 -5.23 -2.70 0.60
N GLU A 73 -5.87 -1.73 -0.07
CA GLU A 73 -5.17 -0.54 -0.52
C GLU A 73 -4.68 0.28 0.67
N ARG A 74 -3.45 0.79 0.56
CA ARG A 74 -2.90 1.67 1.58
C ARG A 74 -3.68 2.98 1.58
N LYS A 75 -4.54 3.17 2.57
CA LYS A 75 -5.15 4.48 2.83
C LYS A 75 -4.05 5.46 3.23
N ILE A 76 -3.62 6.31 2.29
CA ILE A 76 -2.77 7.45 2.59
C ILE A 76 -3.67 8.47 3.28
N ASN A 77 -3.74 8.38 4.61
CA ASN A 77 -4.39 9.40 5.42
C ASN A 77 -3.49 10.64 5.45
N ASN A 78 -3.60 11.50 4.43
CA ASN A 78 -3.12 12.87 4.50
C ASN A 78 -4.08 13.71 5.35
N ARG A 79 -4.17 13.40 6.65
CA ARG A 79 -5.03 14.17 7.58
C ARG A 79 -4.50 15.59 7.84
N TRP A 80 -3.22 15.83 7.58
CA TRP A 80 -2.54 17.11 7.81
C TRP A 80 -2.28 17.90 6.52
N PHE A 81 -2.51 17.29 5.35
CA PHE A 81 -2.28 17.89 4.04
C PHE A 81 -3.57 17.83 3.24
N ASP A 82 -4.42 18.81 3.50
CA ASP A 82 -5.76 18.92 2.96
C ASP A 82 -5.80 19.80 1.69
N GLU A 83 -7.01 20.06 1.18
CA GLU A 83 -7.20 20.93 0.01
C GLU A 83 -6.72 22.37 0.24
N HIS A 84 -6.68 22.85 1.48
CA HIS A 84 -6.11 24.16 1.80
C HIS A 84 -4.59 24.14 1.62
N CYS A 85 -3.91 23.09 2.08
CA CYS A 85 -2.48 22.92 1.85
C CYS A 85 -2.14 22.83 0.36
N LYS A 86 -2.96 22.11 -0.44
CA LYS A 86 -2.78 22.03 -1.90
C LYS A 86 -2.95 23.39 -2.58
N LYS A 87 -3.99 24.14 -2.21
CA LYS A 87 -4.24 25.49 -2.74
C LYS A 87 -3.11 26.46 -2.37
N ALA A 88 -2.61 26.41 -1.14
CA ALA A 88 -1.50 27.25 -0.69
C ALA A 88 -0.22 26.98 -1.49
N LEU A 89 0.13 25.72 -1.71
CA LEU A 89 1.27 25.38 -2.57
C LEU A 89 1.06 25.78 -4.03
N GLY A 90 -0.16 25.65 -4.56
CA GLY A 90 -0.51 26.12 -5.90
C GLY A 90 -0.32 27.64 -6.03
N HIS A 91 -0.74 28.41 -5.02
CA HIS A 91 -0.54 29.85 -4.97
C HIS A 91 0.96 30.20 -4.94
N ILE A 92 1.73 29.60 -4.03
CA ILE A 92 3.19 29.84 -3.92
C ILE A 92 3.89 29.51 -5.25
N ARG A 93 3.52 28.40 -5.90
CA ARG A 93 4.10 28.01 -7.18
C ARG A 93 3.77 29.02 -8.29
N ASN A 94 2.52 29.46 -8.39
CA ASN A 94 2.10 30.42 -9.40
C ASN A 94 2.72 31.80 -9.16
N THR A 95 2.82 32.23 -7.91
CA THR A 95 3.52 33.45 -7.51
C THR A 95 4.98 33.38 -7.92
N ARG A 96 5.67 32.29 -7.56
CA ARG A 96 7.08 32.09 -7.93
C ARG A 96 7.26 32.09 -9.45
N LEU A 97 6.37 31.44 -10.20
CA LEU A 97 6.42 31.42 -11.65
C LEU A 97 6.29 32.84 -12.23
N LYS A 98 5.30 33.62 -11.74
CA LYS A 98 5.10 35.02 -12.14
C LYS A 98 6.29 35.91 -11.82
N THR A 99 6.90 35.77 -10.63
CA THR A 99 8.10 36.52 -10.26
C THR A 99 9.32 36.15 -11.10
N MET A 100 9.40 34.89 -11.57
CA MET A 100 10.49 34.43 -12.45
C MET A 100 10.28 34.82 -13.92
N GLU A 101 9.04 34.84 -14.41
CA GLU A 101 8.69 35.23 -15.78
C GLU A 101 8.75 36.76 -15.97
N ASP A 102 8.28 37.53 -14.99
CA ASP A 102 8.27 39.00 -15.01
C ASP A 102 9.29 39.56 -14.01
N GLY A 103 10.59 39.38 -14.29
CA GLY A 103 11.71 39.86 -13.46
C GLY A 103 11.82 41.38 -13.38
N ASN A 104 10.79 42.04 -12.86
CA ASN A 104 10.68 43.49 -12.71
C ASN A 104 10.37 43.81 -11.24
N GLU A 105 11.04 44.81 -10.66
CA GLU A 105 11.03 45.11 -9.21
C GLU A 105 9.61 45.32 -8.63
N GLU A 106 8.68 45.76 -9.46
CA GLU A 106 7.28 46.02 -9.10
C GLU A 106 6.48 44.74 -8.82
N ASN A 107 6.73 43.65 -9.57
CA ASN A 107 6.09 42.36 -9.33
C ASN A 107 6.67 41.67 -8.09
N THR A 108 7.95 41.87 -7.80
CA THR A 108 8.60 41.35 -6.58
C THR A 108 7.97 41.94 -5.31
N ARG A 109 7.62 43.23 -5.33
CA ARG A 109 6.96 43.92 -4.20
C ARG A 109 5.50 43.50 -3.99
N LYS A 110 4.79 43.12 -5.05
CA LYS A 110 3.36 42.78 -5.00
C LYS A 110 3.07 41.42 -4.36
N TYR A 111 4.07 40.54 -4.29
CA TYR A 111 3.90 39.17 -3.84
C TYR A 111 4.92 38.70 -2.77
N GLN A 112 5.70 39.64 -2.18
CA GLN A 112 6.37 39.45 -0.89
C GLN A 112 5.37 39.53 0.25
#